data_AF-A0A851J412-F1
#
_entry.id   AF-A0A851J412-F1
#
_cell.length_a   1.000
_cell.length_b   1.000
_cell.length_c   1.000
_cell.angle_alpha   90.00
_cell.angle_beta   90.00
_cell.angle_gamma   90.00
#
_symmetry.space_group_name_H-M   'P 1'
#
loop_
_entity.id
_entity.type
_entity.pdbx_description
1 polymer ?
#
loop_
_entity_poly.entity_id
_entity_poly.type
_entity_poly.pdbx_seq_one_letter_code
_entity_poly.pdbx_strand_id
1 'polypeptide(L)'
;GTQVTVEIHHEDTSPQLIKRLSLGKDRSSVPLFHHTAKKNTPCLPKTVTTHFFPAYPWDKSSLKSMPVDLQQLEKLDAYALKVNVKNSVEELVKALLKKARTDLEKVRAIWMWICHHIEYDVVGYHNKSQLSSKPRDVLQMGKSICEGYAELFEHMCSLAGIQCKKLSGHAKGHGYKTGQTFTGDSDHAWNAVYLEGRWHLLDSTWGSGSVDDSFTKFTYRYNEFYFLTHPALFINNHFPDNSNWQLLKPTLTLREFENNMLHSSNFYMLGLLAAHPETPIIHTVNGKASVSVDCRSGTLFMFKLKGTDEHGLMTLQKHGMELDIYPQETGRHKLEIFAKPSKAEASDDDYKCVVEYVVECESVDKAMRFPKDLHQPVGPSWFSERHGFLQPSHRQPVLHTNDGRCSLLFTLRRDISVLTSLHAEGSSLAEDMGRRHVLQIHRRSQIELKVHLPHTGNFVLKIYSKKKSDPGNYDYIFNYLIRCLNTEVKWPAFPQSYSKWLQDYEILEPLSGLLPANRNVQFKLKMHGVAKVLVQAENTYPLTHNKGFWEGTCNTSGCREVFVMVHENANHSFYSQVLKYEVETQ
;
A
#
# COMPACT_ATOMS: atom_id res chain seq x y z
N GLY A 1 -15.18 -47.69 22.51
CA GLY A 1 -13.89 -47.50 23.21
C GLY A 1 -12.78 -47.70 22.20
N THR A 2 -11.76 -46.86 22.10
CA THR A 2 -11.29 -45.78 22.97
C THR A 2 -10.52 -44.85 22.02
N GLN A 3 -10.98 -43.60 21.87
CA GLN A 3 -10.23 -42.57 21.16
C GLN A 3 -9.22 -41.98 22.14
N VAL A 4 -7.93 -42.05 21.79
CA VAL A 4 -6.86 -41.34 22.50
C VAL A 4 -6.58 -40.08 21.71
N THR A 5 -6.87 -38.94 22.31
CA THR A 5 -6.55 -37.61 21.80
C THR A 5 -5.39 -37.08 22.64
N VAL A 6 -4.27 -36.74 21.99
CA VAL A 6 -3.11 -36.15 22.64
C VAL A 6 -3.13 -34.66 22.33
N GLU A 7 -3.40 -33.85 23.35
CA GLU A 7 -3.22 -32.39 23.32
C GLU A 7 -1.87 -32.06 24.00
N ILE A 8 -1.03 -31.31 23.29
CA ILE A 8 0.26 -30.80 23.79
C ILE A 8 0.05 -29.35 24.20
N HIS A 9 0.23 -29.04 25.49
CA HIS A 9 0.25 -27.67 26.01
C HIS A 9 1.67 -27.11 26.00
N HIS A 10 1.81 -25.82 25.67
CA HIS A 10 3.01 -25.04 25.95
C HIS A 10 2.89 -24.35 27.32
N GLU A 11 3.94 -24.49 28.13
CA GLU A 11 4.15 -23.82 29.41
C GLU A 11 4.26 -22.30 29.23
N ASP A 12 3.47 -21.57 30.01
CA ASP A 12 3.76 -20.26 30.64
C ASP A 12 2.50 -19.40 30.73
N THR A 13 1.76 -19.50 31.85
CA THR A 13 0.86 -18.45 32.31
C THR A 13 0.73 -18.48 33.82
N SER A 14 1.18 -17.39 34.47
CA SER A 14 0.99 -17.15 35.91
C SER A 14 -0.47 -16.77 36.22
N PRO A 15 -1.05 -17.19 37.37
CA PRO A 15 -2.48 -17.06 37.63
C PRO A 15 -2.86 -15.70 38.22
N GLN A 16 -3.91 -15.05 37.67
CA GLN A 16 -4.62 -13.96 38.34
C GLN A 16 -5.88 -14.48 39.05
N LEU A 17 -5.91 -14.26 40.37
CA LEU A 17 -7.06 -14.50 41.25
C LEU A 17 -8.20 -13.53 40.93
N ILE A 18 -9.33 -14.06 40.44
CA ILE A 18 -10.62 -13.35 40.42
C ILE A 18 -11.47 -13.89 41.59
N LYS A 19 -11.68 -13.06 42.61
CA LYS A 19 -12.69 -13.30 43.65
C LYS A 19 -14.07 -12.89 43.12
N ARG A 20 -14.93 -13.90 42.92
CA ARG A 20 -16.39 -13.75 42.82
C ARG A 20 -16.97 -13.57 44.24
N LEU A 21 -17.79 -12.54 44.42
CA LEU A 21 -18.75 -12.46 45.54
C LEU A 21 -20.15 -12.30 44.94
N SER A 22 -21.00 -13.27 45.26
CA SER A 22 -22.44 -13.30 45.04
C SER A 22 -23.16 -12.99 46.34
N LEU A 23 -24.29 -12.28 46.25
CA LEU A 23 -25.46 -12.19 47.16
C LEU A 23 -26.11 -10.83 46.83
N GLY A 24 -27.40 -10.62 46.65
CA GLY A 24 -28.63 -11.37 46.85
C GLY A 24 -29.78 -10.38 46.57
N LYS A 25 -30.92 -10.89 46.12
CA LYS A 25 -32.12 -10.15 45.72
C LYS A 25 -32.67 -9.26 46.84
N ASP A 26 -33.29 -8.12 46.47
CA ASP A 26 -34.65 -7.82 46.95
C ASP A 26 -35.43 -6.83 46.06
N ARG A 27 -36.76 -7.05 46.04
CA ARG A 27 -37.81 -6.40 45.24
C ARG A 27 -38.45 -5.23 46.00
N SER A 28 -38.91 -4.19 45.28
CA SER A 28 -40.20 -3.45 45.45
C SER A 28 -40.13 -2.09 44.70
N SER A 29 -40.81 -1.91 43.55
CA SER A 29 -42.16 -1.35 43.34
C SER A 29 -42.37 0.15 43.66
N VAL A 30 -42.19 1.02 42.64
CA VAL A 30 -43.08 2.10 42.07
C VAL A 30 -44.19 2.67 43.03
N PRO A 31 -44.49 4.00 43.11
CA PRO A 31 -44.83 4.87 41.97
C PRO A 31 -44.49 6.39 41.97
N LEU A 32 -44.62 6.96 40.76
CA LEU A 32 -44.69 8.39 40.42
C LEU A 32 -45.71 9.18 41.25
N PHE A 33 -45.37 10.42 41.61
CA PHE A 33 -46.33 11.53 41.72
C PHE A 33 -45.71 12.87 41.27
N HIS A 34 -46.45 13.59 40.44
CA HIS A 34 -46.24 14.99 40.07
C HIS A 34 -46.59 15.91 41.25
N HIS A 35 -45.81 16.97 41.49
CA HIS A 35 -46.35 18.28 41.88
C HIS A 35 -45.36 19.43 41.63
N THR A 36 -45.88 20.46 40.99
CA THR A 36 -45.28 21.78 40.73
C THR A 36 -45.37 22.71 41.94
N ALA A 37 -44.32 23.48 42.26
CA ALA A 37 -44.45 24.79 42.92
C ALA A 37 -43.19 25.66 42.76
N LYS A 38 -43.42 26.93 42.43
CA LYS A 38 -42.47 28.04 42.22
C LYS A 38 -41.86 28.57 43.53
N LYS A 39 -40.61 29.06 43.52
CA LYS A 39 -40.23 30.49 43.68
C LYS A 39 -38.76 30.72 44.10
N ASN A 40 -38.22 31.80 43.54
CA ASN A 40 -37.20 32.75 44.06
C ASN A 40 -35.70 32.44 43.88
N THR A 41 -35.12 33.24 42.99
CA THR A 41 -33.71 33.61 42.80
C THR A 41 -33.08 34.23 44.05
N PRO A 42 -31.74 34.20 44.17
CA PRO A 42 -31.00 35.45 44.01
C PRO A 42 -29.80 35.33 43.05
N CYS A 43 -29.57 36.41 42.32
CA CYS A 43 -28.47 36.61 41.38
C CYS A 43 -27.24 37.19 42.11
N LEU A 44 -26.02 36.78 41.70
CA LEU A 44 -24.69 37.46 41.72
C LEU A 44 -23.56 36.52 42.24
N PRO A 45 -22.28 36.66 41.80
CA PRO A 45 -21.72 37.58 40.79
C PRO A 45 -20.99 36.89 39.61
N LYS A 46 -20.77 37.67 38.56
CA LYS A 46 -19.95 37.34 37.38
C LYS A 46 -18.51 37.03 37.80
N THR A 47 -18.16 35.75 37.91
CA THR A 47 -16.77 35.31 37.77
C THR A 47 -16.46 35.20 36.29
N VAL A 48 -15.49 36.01 35.83
CA VAL A 48 -14.83 35.85 34.54
C VAL A 48 -14.07 34.53 34.59
N THR A 49 -14.77 33.42 34.33
CA THR A 49 -14.13 32.15 34.02
C THR A 49 -13.64 32.26 32.60
N THR A 50 -12.32 32.35 32.46
CA THR A 50 -11.53 32.04 31.27
C THR A 50 -12.26 31.02 30.39
N HIS A 51 -12.92 31.53 29.33
CA HIS A 51 -13.61 30.67 28.38
C HIS A 51 -12.58 29.74 27.75
N PHE A 52 -12.73 28.48 28.10
CA PHE A 52 -12.02 27.33 27.59
C PHE A 52 -11.83 27.46 26.07
N PHE A 53 -10.57 27.58 25.62
CA PHE A 53 -10.24 27.30 24.22
C PHE A 53 -10.82 25.91 23.88
N PRO A 54 -11.67 25.80 22.83
CA PRO A 54 -12.35 24.56 22.53
C PRO A 54 -11.32 23.51 22.13
N ALA A 55 -11.41 22.32 22.74
CA ALA A 55 -10.70 21.16 22.23
C ALA A 55 -11.15 20.92 20.78
N TYR A 56 -10.21 20.57 19.90
CA TYR A 56 -10.48 20.07 18.57
C TYR A 56 -10.57 18.54 18.64
N PRO A 57 -11.74 17.95 18.97
CA PRO A 57 -11.87 16.49 18.95
C PRO A 57 -11.66 16.01 17.51
N TRP A 58 -10.66 15.17 17.31
CA TRP A 58 -10.39 14.59 16.00
C TRP A 58 -11.01 13.20 15.92
N ASP A 59 -12.17 13.11 15.29
CA ASP A 59 -12.86 11.84 15.01
C ASP A 59 -12.34 11.15 13.73
N LYS A 60 -11.25 11.68 13.15
CA LYS A 60 -10.67 11.27 11.87
C LYS A 60 -11.60 11.50 10.67
N SER A 61 -12.80 12.08 10.80
CA SER A 61 -13.72 12.24 9.66
C SER A 61 -13.24 13.25 8.62
N SER A 62 -12.56 14.32 9.09
CA SER A 62 -12.11 15.44 8.28
C SER A 62 -10.62 15.73 8.50
N LEU A 63 -9.96 16.19 7.43
CA LEU A 63 -8.60 16.75 7.50
C LEU A 63 -8.61 18.22 7.94
N LYS A 64 -9.78 18.87 7.94
CA LYS A 64 -9.96 20.28 8.21
C LYS A 64 -10.53 20.52 9.61
N SER A 65 -10.12 21.63 10.21
CA SER A 65 -10.56 22.10 11.52
C SER A 65 -11.97 22.69 11.53
N MET A 66 -12.54 22.92 10.35
CA MET A 66 -13.94 23.30 10.12
C MET A 66 -14.43 22.72 8.78
N PRO A 67 -15.76 22.64 8.55
CA PRO A 67 -16.29 22.24 7.25
C PRO A 67 -15.83 23.21 6.15
N VAL A 68 -15.26 22.66 5.07
CA VAL A 68 -14.85 23.41 3.88
C VAL A 68 -15.34 22.63 2.66
N ASP A 69 -16.23 23.23 1.89
CA ASP A 69 -16.69 22.68 0.62
C ASP A 69 -15.89 23.30 -0.53
N LEU A 70 -14.91 22.55 -1.03
CA LEU A 70 -14.03 23.03 -2.11
C LEU A 70 -14.78 23.29 -3.41
N GLN A 71 -15.87 22.55 -3.69
CA GLN A 71 -16.65 22.75 -4.93
C GLN A 71 -17.35 24.12 -4.93
N GLN A 72 -17.79 24.58 -3.77
CA GLN A 72 -18.38 25.92 -3.63
C GLN A 72 -17.33 27.04 -3.81
N LEU A 73 -16.06 26.74 -3.50
CA LEU A 73 -14.95 27.70 -3.59
C LEU A 73 -14.27 27.73 -4.97
N GLU A 74 -14.51 26.77 -5.86
CA GLU A 74 -13.85 26.68 -7.18
C GLU A 74 -13.89 27.99 -7.98
N LYS A 75 -15.05 28.67 -8.02
CA LYS A 75 -15.20 29.94 -8.76
C LYS A 75 -14.39 31.07 -8.12
N LEU A 76 -14.30 31.08 -6.79
CA LEU A 76 -13.52 32.05 -6.05
C LEU A 76 -12.02 31.79 -6.24
N ASP A 77 -11.60 30.53 -6.18
CA ASP A 77 -10.22 30.12 -6.41
C ASP A 77 -9.78 30.51 -7.83
N ALA A 78 -10.57 30.17 -8.84
CA ALA A 78 -10.31 30.55 -10.23
C ALA A 78 -10.28 32.07 -10.45
N TYR A 79 -10.99 32.84 -9.63
CA TYR A 79 -10.92 34.30 -9.63
C TYR A 79 -9.63 34.79 -8.98
N ALA A 80 -9.31 34.32 -7.77
CA ALA A 80 -8.12 34.70 -7.02
C ALA A 80 -6.85 34.43 -7.81
N LEU A 81 -6.76 33.28 -8.49
CA LEU A 81 -5.66 32.92 -9.38
C LEU A 81 -5.40 33.92 -10.51
N LYS A 82 -6.41 34.68 -10.94
CA LYS A 82 -6.31 35.64 -12.06
C LYS A 82 -6.04 37.06 -11.60
N VAL A 83 -6.13 37.36 -10.30
CA VAL A 83 -5.90 38.70 -9.79
C VAL A 83 -4.41 39.02 -9.89
N ASN A 84 -4.07 40.00 -10.73
CA ASN A 84 -2.69 40.44 -10.93
C ASN A 84 -2.55 41.91 -10.51
N VAL A 85 -2.35 42.12 -9.21
CA VAL A 85 -2.08 43.44 -8.63
C VAL A 85 -0.77 43.34 -7.86
N LYS A 86 0.25 44.12 -8.27
CA LYS A 86 1.59 44.10 -7.67
C LYS A 86 2.04 45.43 -7.04
N ASN A 87 1.22 46.48 -7.17
CA ASN A 87 1.64 47.84 -6.82
C ASN A 87 1.53 48.12 -5.31
N SER A 88 0.47 47.61 -4.67
CA SER A 88 0.25 47.73 -3.22
C SER A 88 -0.54 46.53 -2.70
N VAL A 89 -0.30 46.19 -1.43
CA VAL A 89 -0.98 45.06 -0.78
C VAL A 89 -2.46 45.39 -0.56
N GLU A 90 -2.78 46.65 -0.28
CA GLU A 90 -4.13 47.16 -0.07
C GLU A 90 -5.00 47.02 -1.33
N GLU A 91 -4.47 47.38 -2.50
CA GLU A 91 -5.23 47.25 -3.76
C GLU A 91 -5.38 45.78 -4.17
N LEU A 92 -4.38 44.95 -3.87
CA LEU A 92 -4.49 43.51 -4.07
C LEU A 92 -5.60 42.91 -3.20
N VAL A 93 -5.62 43.22 -1.90
CA VAL A 93 -6.66 42.76 -0.98
C VAL A 93 -8.03 43.24 -1.47
N LYS A 94 -8.19 44.55 -1.75
CA LYS A 94 -9.45 45.08 -2.30
C LYS A 94 -9.90 44.34 -3.56
N ALA A 95 -8.98 43.97 -4.46
CA ALA A 95 -9.30 43.22 -5.66
C ALA A 95 -9.77 41.79 -5.32
N LEU A 96 -9.04 41.05 -4.50
CA LEU A 96 -9.39 39.69 -4.07
C LEU A 96 -10.76 39.64 -3.39
N LEU A 97 -11.06 40.63 -2.54
CA LEU A 97 -12.32 40.65 -1.78
C LEU A 97 -13.56 40.99 -2.61
N LYS A 98 -13.43 41.40 -3.89
CA LYS A 98 -14.60 41.71 -4.75
C LYS A 98 -15.58 40.54 -4.90
N LYS A 99 -15.07 39.31 -4.83
CA LYS A 99 -15.85 38.07 -4.99
C LYS A 99 -16.05 37.30 -3.69
N ALA A 100 -15.36 37.67 -2.61
CA ALA A 100 -15.52 37.07 -1.30
C ALA A 100 -16.61 37.79 -0.48
N ARG A 101 -17.50 37.01 0.14
CA ARG A 101 -18.65 37.47 0.93
C ARG A 101 -18.53 37.08 2.39
N THR A 102 -18.01 35.88 2.67
CA THR A 102 -17.80 35.39 4.04
C THR A 102 -16.34 35.52 4.46
N ASP A 103 -16.08 35.51 5.76
CA ASP A 103 -14.70 35.58 6.27
C ASP A 103 -13.84 34.37 5.81
N LEU A 104 -14.45 33.19 5.70
CA LEU A 104 -13.83 32.00 5.11
C LEU A 104 -13.43 32.25 3.64
N GLU A 105 -14.32 32.84 2.83
CA GLU A 105 -14.03 33.18 1.44
C GLU A 105 -12.92 34.24 1.33
N LYS A 106 -12.89 35.24 2.21
CA LYS A 106 -11.81 36.24 2.22
C LYS A 106 -10.46 35.57 2.49
N VAL A 107 -10.41 34.72 3.51
CA VAL A 107 -9.21 33.94 3.87
C VAL A 107 -8.79 33.01 2.73
N ARG A 108 -9.75 32.31 2.10
CA ARG A 108 -9.50 31.45 0.94
C ARG A 108 -8.91 32.21 -0.23
N ALA A 109 -9.48 33.36 -0.59
CA ALA A 109 -9.00 34.16 -1.72
C ALA A 109 -7.56 34.66 -1.50
N ILE A 110 -7.25 35.13 -0.28
CA ILE A 110 -5.90 35.56 0.10
C ILE A 110 -4.93 34.38 0.03
N TRP A 111 -5.28 33.26 0.67
CA TRP A 111 -4.48 32.04 0.69
C TRP A 111 -4.16 31.54 -0.73
N MET A 112 -5.19 31.39 -1.56
CA MET A 112 -5.05 30.91 -2.94
C MET A 112 -4.19 31.84 -3.78
N TRP A 113 -4.32 33.15 -3.60
CA TRP A 113 -3.48 34.08 -4.30
C TRP A 113 -2.00 33.89 -3.93
N ILE A 114 -1.68 33.85 -2.63
CA ILE A 114 -0.30 33.67 -2.16
C ILE A 114 0.29 32.35 -2.67
N CYS A 115 -0.47 31.25 -2.57
CA CYS A 115 0.00 29.91 -2.94
C CYS A 115 0.43 29.76 -4.41
N HIS A 116 -0.02 30.66 -5.28
CA HIS A 116 0.21 30.60 -6.72
C HIS A 116 1.02 31.77 -7.28
N HIS A 117 1.36 32.76 -6.46
CA HIS A 117 2.04 33.98 -6.91
C HIS A 117 3.32 34.30 -6.16
N ILE A 118 3.55 33.69 -4.99
CA ILE A 118 4.77 33.85 -4.22
C ILE A 118 5.60 32.58 -4.35
N GLU A 119 6.84 32.71 -4.82
CA GLU A 119 7.83 31.63 -4.91
C GLU A 119 8.71 31.56 -3.66
N TYR A 120 9.19 30.35 -3.34
CA TYR A 120 10.15 30.21 -2.25
C TYR A 120 11.53 30.73 -2.68
N ASP A 121 12.06 31.72 -1.98
CA ASP A 121 13.35 32.35 -2.30
C ASP A 121 14.54 31.50 -1.80
N VAL A 122 14.85 30.46 -2.56
CA VAL A 122 15.98 29.55 -2.31
C VAL A 122 17.31 30.31 -2.22
N VAL A 123 17.51 31.35 -3.04
CA VAL A 123 18.73 32.17 -3.02
C VAL A 123 18.80 33.03 -1.76
N GLY A 124 17.69 33.70 -1.42
CA GLY A 124 17.58 34.50 -0.19
C GLY A 124 17.70 33.66 1.08
N TYR A 125 17.28 32.40 1.05
CA TYR A 125 17.48 31.45 2.14
C TYR A 125 18.97 31.19 2.42
N HIS A 126 19.75 30.92 1.37
CA HIS A 126 21.19 30.70 1.50
C HIS A 126 21.98 31.99 1.77
N ASN A 127 21.49 33.14 1.28
CA ASN A 127 22.09 34.44 1.49
C ASN A 127 21.11 35.45 2.09
N LYS A 128 21.01 35.43 3.43
CA LYS A 128 20.09 36.29 4.20
C LYS A 128 20.26 37.80 3.94
N SER A 129 21.41 38.25 3.44
CA SER A 129 21.64 39.68 3.13
C SER A 129 20.78 40.19 1.97
N GLN A 130 20.27 39.30 1.12
CA GLN A 130 19.43 39.63 -0.04
C GLN A 130 17.94 39.40 0.23
N LEU A 131 17.59 38.94 1.43
CA LEU A 131 16.24 38.54 1.79
C LEU A 131 15.45 39.73 2.38
N SER A 132 14.24 39.95 1.87
CA SER A 132 13.22 40.76 2.55
C SER A 132 11.96 39.94 2.81
N SER A 133 11.43 40.07 4.02
CA SER A 133 10.16 39.45 4.43
C SER A 133 9.03 40.48 4.56
N LYS A 134 9.29 41.76 4.28
CA LYS A 134 8.28 42.82 4.39
C LYS A 134 7.17 42.60 3.35
N PRO A 135 5.88 42.68 3.70
CA PRO A 135 4.77 42.38 2.80
C PRO A 135 4.82 43.09 1.44
N ARG A 136 5.22 44.36 1.43
CA ARG A 136 5.37 45.15 0.19
C ARG A 136 6.46 44.57 -0.72
N ASP A 137 7.61 44.21 -0.16
CA ASP A 137 8.74 43.71 -0.93
C ASP A 137 8.42 42.31 -1.47
N VAL A 138 7.80 41.45 -0.64
CA VAL A 138 7.34 40.11 -1.05
C VAL A 138 6.34 40.20 -2.20
N LEU A 139 5.36 41.11 -2.14
CA LEU A 139 4.41 41.33 -3.23
C LEU A 139 5.10 41.77 -4.54
N GLN A 140 6.04 42.70 -4.44
CA GLN A 140 6.74 43.25 -5.61
C GLN A 140 7.67 42.23 -6.25
N MET A 141 8.42 41.48 -5.44
CA MET A 141 9.38 40.48 -5.90
C MET A 141 8.69 39.17 -6.31
N GLY A 142 7.52 38.87 -5.77
CA GLY A 142 6.82 37.60 -5.98
C GLY A 142 7.56 36.41 -5.36
N LYS A 143 8.40 36.63 -4.35
CA LYS A 143 9.16 35.57 -3.67
C LYS A 143 9.56 35.94 -2.25
N SER A 144 9.66 34.95 -1.36
CA SER A 144 10.22 35.09 0.00
C SER A 144 10.50 33.73 0.65
N ILE A 145 10.90 33.71 1.92
CA ILE A 145 10.94 32.49 2.75
C ILE A 145 9.70 32.43 3.66
N CYS A 146 9.56 31.36 4.45
CA CYS A 146 8.42 31.10 5.33
C CYS A 146 7.95 32.33 6.13
N GLU A 147 8.89 33.07 6.72
CA GLU A 147 8.61 34.32 7.44
C GLU A 147 7.84 35.35 6.60
N GLY A 148 8.26 35.61 5.36
CA GLY A 148 7.62 36.59 4.49
C GLY A 148 6.27 36.11 3.93
N TYR A 149 6.09 34.80 3.72
CA TYR A 149 4.76 34.24 3.41
C TYR A 149 3.79 34.50 4.56
N ALA A 150 4.21 34.17 5.79
CA ALA A 150 3.36 34.27 6.96
C ALA A 150 3.06 35.73 7.33
N GLU A 151 4.03 36.64 7.18
CA GLU A 151 3.85 38.08 7.40
C GLU A 151 2.95 38.72 6.34
N LEU A 152 3.13 38.35 5.05
CA LEU A 152 2.25 38.83 3.99
C LEU A 152 0.80 38.37 4.21
N PHE A 153 0.60 37.10 4.56
CA PHE A 153 -0.74 36.56 4.83
C PHE A 153 -1.41 37.26 6.02
N GLU A 154 -0.69 37.45 7.13
CA GLU A 154 -1.19 38.17 8.31
C GLU A 154 -1.57 39.62 7.96
N HIS A 155 -0.72 40.31 7.20
CA HIS A 155 -0.98 41.69 6.78
C HIS A 155 -2.21 41.80 5.87
N MET A 156 -2.34 40.89 4.89
CA MET A 156 -3.51 40.83 4.01
C MET A 156 -4.80 40.51 4.78
N CYS A 157 -4.75 39.63 5.79
CA CYS A 157 -5.87 39.35 6.66
C CYS A 157 -6.28 40.57 7.48
N SER A 158 -5.32 41.30 8.05
CA SER A 158 -5.56 42.54 8.80
C SER A 158 -6.31 43.57 7.94
N LEU A 159 -5.88 43.78 6.69
CA LEU A 159 -6.55 44.65 5.73
C LEU A 159 -7.96 44.18 5.35
N ALA A 160 -8.21 42.87 5.41
CA ALA A 160 -9.52 42.26 5.18
C ALA A 160 -10.43 42.27 6.42
N GLY A 161 -9.96 42.80 7.56
CA GLY A 161 -10.67 42.79 8.84
C GLY A 161 -10.72 41.40 9.50
N ILE A 162 -9.82 40.50 9.13
CA ILE A 162 -9.72 39.14 9.66
C ILE A 162 -8.62 39.09 10.72
N GLN A 163 -8.95 38.57 11.89
CA GLN A 163 -7.96 38.31 12.93
C GLN A 163 -7.05 37.15 12.49
N CYS A 164 -5.77 37.43 12.35
CA CYS A 164 -4.73 36.48 11.97
C CYS A 164 -3.52 36.70 12.88
N LYS A 165 -2.77 35.64 13.13
CA LYS A 165 -1.53 35.67 13.89
C LYS A 165 -0.44 34.89 13.18
N LYS A 166 0.69 35.51 12.92
CA LYS A 166 1.93 34.80 12.56
C LYS A 166 2.44 34.03 13.77
N LEU A 167 2.84 32.78 13.52
CA LEU A 167 3.39 31.85 14.49
C LEU A 167 4.78 31.43 14.04
N SER A 168 5.64 31.16 15.01
CA SER A 168 6.98 30.61 14.80
C SER A 168 7.12 29.32 15.59
N GLY A 169 7.94 28.40 15.08
CA GLY A 169 8.28 27.17 15.77
C GLY A 169 9.23 26.29 14.98
N HIS A 170 9.27 25.02 15.36
CA HIS A 170 10.02 23.97 14.68
C HIS A 170 9.14 23.20 13.70
N ALA A 171 9.69 22.83 12.55
CA ALA A 171 8.99 22.00 11.58
C ALA A 171 9.81 20.78 11.13
N LYS A 172 9.13 19.63 10.97
CA LYS A 172 9.69 18.43 10.33
C LYS A 172 9.64 18.59 8.80
N GLY A 173 10.29 19.64 8.30
CA GLY A 173 10.27 20.06 6.91
C GLY A 173 11.49 19.60 6.11
N HIS A 174 11.85 20.40 5.10
CA HIS A 174 13.07 20.15 4.33
C HIS A 174 14.30 20.09 5.25
N GLY A 175 15.15 19.08 5.07
CA GLY A 175 16.36 18.89 5.86
C GLY A 175 16.15 18.13 7.19
N TYR A 176 14.90 17.92 7.62
CA TYR A 176 14.60 17.06 8.76
C TYR A 176 15.04 15.62 8.48
N LYS A 177 15.74 15.02 9.44
CA LYS A 177 16.09 13.60 9.40
C LYS A 177 15.23 12.83 10.40
N THR A 178 14.73 11.68 10.00
CA THR A 178 13.91 10.81 10.86
C THR A 178 14.63 10.52 12.20
N GLY A 179 13.97 10.88 13.31
CA GLY A 179 14.52 10.76 14.66
C GLY A 179 15.43 11.92 15.11
N GLN A 180 15.52 13.01 14.34
CA GLN A 180 16.23 14.22 14.74
C GLN A 180 15.53 14.96 15.89
N THR A 181 16.33 15.51 16.79
CA THR A 181 15.91 16.44 17.84
C THR A 181 16.07 17.89 17.39
N PHE A 182 15.24 18.79 17.89
CA PHE A 182 15.27 20.22 17.60
C PHE A 182 16.00 20.98 18.71
N THR A 183 16.88 21.90 18.31
CA THR A 183 17.64 22.75 19.23
C THR A 183 17.81 24.14 18.64
N GLY A 184 17.81 25.18 19.48
CA GLY A 184 18.06 26.55 19.06
C GLY A 184 16.78 27.29 18.68
N ASP A 185 16.92 28.24 17.76
CA ASP A 185 15.83 29.12 17.34
C ASP A 185 14.84 28.42 16.39
N SER A 186 13.63 28.96 16.32
CA SER A 186 12.59 28.57 15.36
C SER A 186 13.11 28.52 13.91
N ASP A 187 12.77 27.45 13.19
CA ASP A 187 13.18 27.21 11.80
C ASP A 187 12.04 27.37 10.79
N HIS A 188 10.81 27.62 11.26
CA HIS A 188 9.66 27.78 10.39
C HIS A 188 8.63 28.80 10.93
N ALA A 189 7.84 29.36 10.02
CA ALA A 189 6.79 30.33 10.31
C ALA A 189 5.52 30.04 9.51
N TRP A 190 4.37 30.15 10.16
CA TRP A 190 3.04 29.90 9.59
C TRP A 190 1.98 30.79 10.27
N ASN A 191 0.68 30.53 10.06
CA ASN A 191 -0.36 31.37 10.64
C ASN A 191 -1.47 30.60 11.37
N ALA A 192 -2.12 31.30 12.30
CA ALA A 192 -3.43 30.97 12.82
C ALA A 192 -4.43 32.07 12.45
N VAL A 193 -5.62 31.70 12.00
CA VAL A 193 -6.69 32.63 11.61
C VAL A 193 -7.95 32.40 12.43
N TYR A 194 -8.64 33.45 12.86
CA TYR A 194 -9.86 33.34 13.65
C TYR A 194 -11.10 33.36 12.75
N LEU A 195 -11.81 32.25 12.68
CA LEU A 195 -13.02 32.07 11.87
C LEU A 195 -14.09 31.39 12.73
N GLU A 196 -15.35 31.81 12.58
CA GLU A 196 -16.51 31.19 13.25
C GLU A 196 -16.33 30.95 14.76
N GLY A 197 -15.69 31.90 15.43
CA GLY A 197 -15.47 31.86 16.88
C GLY A 197 -14.27 31.03 17.35
N ARG A 198 -13.44 30.49 16.45
CA ARG A 198 -12.29 29.63 16.81
C ARG A 198 -11.05 29.91 15.95
N TRP A 199 -9.88 29.45 16.41
CA TRP A 199 -8.59 29.62 15.73
C TRP A 199 -8.27 28.42 14.83
N HIS A 200 -7.88 28.64 13.60
CA HIS A 200 -7.59 27.61 12.61
C HIS A 200 -6.16 27.76 12.08
N LEU A 201 -5.43 26.66 11.91
CA LEU A 201 -4.03 26.66 11.49
C LEU A 201 -3.91 26.53 9.97
N LEU A 202 -2.96 27.25 9.38
CA LEU A 202 -2.62 27.17 7.96
C LEU A 202 -1.15 27.55 7.70
N ASP A 203 -0.58 27.01 6.62
CA ASP A 203 0.80 27.31 6.17
C ASP A 203 0.90 27.60 4.66
N SER A 204 0.98 28.88 4.31
CA SER A 204 0.96 29.32 2.91
C SER A 204 2.21 28.87 2.16
N THR A 205 3.34 28.69 2.86
CA THR A 205 4.60 28.27 2.27
C THR A 205 4.51 26.84 1.78
N TRP A 206 4.10 25.91 2.64
CA TRP A 206 3.95 24.51 2.25
C TRP A 206 2.68 24.24 1.43
N GLY A 207 1.70 25.15 1.49
CA GLY A 207 0.57 25.19 0.56
C GLY A 207 0.94 25.58 -0.87
N SER A 208 2.05 26.31 -1.07
CA SER A 208 2.47 26.82 -2.39
C SER A 208 3.20 25.77 -3.23
N GLY A 209 4.08 24.98 -2.61
CA GLY A 209 4.93 24.05 -3.34
C GLY A 209 6.04 23.44 -2.52
N SER A 210 7.04 22.91 -3.23
CA SER A 210 8.18 22.23 -2.62
C SER A 210 9.49 22.65 -3.29
N VAL A 211 10.57 22.57 -2.53
CA VAL A 211 11.94 22.65 -3.02
C VAL A 211 12.47 21.25 -3.34
N ASP A 212 13.42 21.15 -4.25
CA ASP A 212 14.14 19.91 -4.55
C ASP A 212 15.08 19.48 -3.39
N ASP A 213 15.54 18.22 -3.43
CA ASP A 213 16.38 17.64 -2.38
C ASP A 213 17.72 18.39 -2.19
N SER A 214 18.23 19.00 -3.27
CA SER A 214 19.44 19.84 -3.24
C SER A 214 19.20 21.26 -2.76
N PHE A 215 17.95 21.65 -2.49
CA PHE A 215 17.54 22.99 -2.10
C PHE A 215 18.10 24.06 -3.04
N THR A 216 17.91 23.83 -4.34
CA THR A 216 18.37 24.68 -5.44
C THR A 216 17.23 25.26 -6.24
N LYS A 217 16.05 24.61 -6.25
CA LYS A 217 14.92 25.02 -7.08
C LYS A 217 13.59 24.83 -6.37
N PHE A 218 12.80 25.89 -6.31
CA PHE A 218 11.38 25.83 -5.94
C PHE A 218 10.51 25.41 -7.13
N THR A 219 9.51 24.58 -6.86
CA THR A 219 8.47 24.22 -7.83
C THR A 219 7.10 24.39 -7.20
N TYR A 220 6.23 25.19 -7.84
CA TYR A 220 4.83 25.28 -7.46
C TYR A 220 4.18 23.90 -7.52
N ARG A 221 3.65 23.47 -6.38
CA ARG A 221 2.92 22.22 -6.18
C ARG A 221 1.88 22.47 -5.11
N TYR A 222 0.78 23.06 -5.55
CA TYR A 222 -0.32 23.43 -4.68
C TYR A 222 -0.73 22.26 -3.77
N ASN A 223 -0.77 22.52 -2.47
CA ASN A 223 -1.09 21.52 -1.46
C ASN A 223 -2.23 21.99 -0.56
N GLU A 224 -3.44 21.54 -0.89
CA GLU A 224 -4.65 21.84 -0.13
C GLU A 224 -4.55 21.38 1.33
N PHE A 225 -3.75 20.37 1.68
CA PHE A 225 -3.66 19.87 3.06
C PHE A 225 -3.42 20.98 4.07
N TYR A 226 -2.57 21.97 3.74
CA TYR A 226 -2.13 23.04 4.63
C TYR A 226 -3.12 24.19 4.80
N PHE A 227 -4.28 24.17 4.12
CA PHE A 227 -5.34 25.16 4.35
C PHE A 227 -6.27 24.71 5.48
N LEU A 228 -6.33 25.44 6.60
CA LEU A 228 -7.24 25.16 7.74
C LEU A 228 -7.14 23.72 8.28
N THR A 229 -5.94 23.14 8.25
CA THR A 229 -5.68 21.76 8.69
C THR A 229 -6.12 21.55 10.13
N HIS A 230 -6.67 20.37 10.43
CA HIS A 230 -7.04 20.01 11.79
C HIS A 230 -5.79 20.00 12.70
N PRO A 231 -5.81 20.60 13.91
CA PRO A 231 -4.62 20.70 14.76
C PRO A 231 -3.97 19.36 15.12
N ALA A 232 -4.79 18.31 15.32
CA ALA A 232 -4.30 16.94 15.56
C ALA A 232 -3.48 16.36 14.38
N LEU A 233 -3.63 16.92 13.18
CA LEU A 233 -2.85 16.56 12.01
C LEU A 233 -1.68 17.51 11.82
N PHE A 234 -1.91 18.82 11.96
CA PHE A 234 -0.92 19.87 11.77
C PHE A 234 0.28 19.73 12.74
N ILE A 235 0.03 19.30 13.98
CA ILE A 235 1.08 19.06 14.98
C ILE A 235 2.09 17.96 14.59
N ASN A 236 1.79 17.11 13.59
CA ASN A 236 2.71 16.04 13.19
C ASN A 236 4.00 16.61 12.57
N ASN A 237 3.93 17.80 11.98
CA ASN A 237 5.06 18.43 11.32
C ASN A 237 5.26 19.91 11.67
N HIS A 238 4.40 20.53 12.50
CA HIS A 238 4.55 21.90 12.99
C HIS A 238 4.43 21.98 14.51
N PHE A 239 5.52 22.31 15.19
CA PHE A 239 5.58 22.48 16.64
C PHE A 239 5.78 23.96 17.01
N PRO A 240 4.75 24.68 17.49
CA PRO A 240 4.86 26.11 17.80
C PRO A 240 5.66 26.37 19.08
N ASP A 241 6.39 27.50 19.11
CA ASP A 241 7.12 27.97 20.30
C ASP A 241 6.23 28.14 21.52
N ASN A 242 5.02 28.66 21.31
CA ASN A 242 4.00 28.79 22.34
C ASN A 242 3.00 27.64 22.22
N SER A 243 2.99 26.76 23.22
CA SER A 243 2.17 25.55 23.27
C SER A 243 0.66 25.78 23.13
N ASN A 244 0.16 26.98 23.46
CA ASN A 244 -1.26 27.30 23.26
C ASN A 244 -1.67 27.26 21.78
N TRP A 245 -0.73 27.51 20.86
CA TRP A 245 -0.97 27.48 19.42
C TRP A 245 -0.94 26.08 18.82
N GLN A 246 -0.66 25.05 19.61
CA GLN A 246 -0.94 23.68 19.19
C GLN A 246 -2.45 23.47 19.03
N LEU A 247 -3.28 24.24 19.74
CA LEU A 247 -4.74 24.08 19.77
C LEU A 247 -5.19 22.65 20.15
N LEU A 248 -4.36 21.97 20.95
CA LEU A 248 -4.56 20.62 21.43
C LEU A 248 -4.71 20.60 22.95
N LYS A 249 -5.45 19.59 23.45
CA LYS A 249 -5.60 19.30 24.87
C LYS A 249 -5.58 17.78 25.08
N PRO A 250 -4.57 17.22 25.78
CA PRO A 250 -3.36 17.90 26.25
C PRO A 250 -2.48 18.38 25.08
N THR A 251 -1.61 19.36 25.35
CA THR A 251 -0.54 19.77 24.42
C THR A 251 0.57 18.72 24.42
N LEU A 252 1.21 18.52 23.28
CA LEU A 252 2.41 17.70 23.16
C LEU A 252 3.63 18.47 23.68
N THR A 253 4.53 17.76 24.33
CA THR A 253 5.89 18.23 24.63
C THR A 253 6.78 18.15 23.40
N LEU A 254 7.88 18.91 23.37
CA LEU A 254 8.85 18.84 22.26
C LEU A 254 9.40 17.42 22.09
N ARG A 255 9.70 16.73 23.20
CA ARG A 255 10.21 15.35 23.18
C ARG A 255 9.20 14.36 22.58
N GLU A 256 7.92 14.51 22.89
CA GLU A 256 6.88 13.70 22.25
C GLU A 256 6.77 14.02 20.77
N PHE A 257 6.81 15.30 20.39
CA PHE A 257 6.84 15.70 18.98
C PHE A 257 8.04 15.10 18.23
N GLU A 258 9.25 15.13 18.80
CA GLU A 258 10.45 14.53 18.22
C GLU A 258 10.33 13.00 18.05
N ASN A 259 9.77 12.32 19.05
CA ASN A 259 9.61 10.86 19.05
C ASN A 259 8.44 10.38 18.18
N ASN A 260 7.49 11.25 17.85
CA ASN A 260 6.37 10.89 17.00
C ASN A 260 6.82 10.65 15.56
N MET A 261 6.20 9.65 14.95
CA MET A 261 6.35 9.39 13.52
C MET A 261 5.90 10.57 12.66
N LEU A 262 6.66 10.88 11.61
CA LEU A 262 6.27 11.90 10.64
C LEU A 262 5.28 11.32 9.63
N HIS A 263 4.04 11.80 9.68
CA HIS A 263 3.07 11.59 8.61
C HIS A 263 3.09 12.80 7.66
N SER A 264 3.42 12.56 6.39
CA SER A 264 3.44 13.62 5.38
C SER A 264 2.03 14.08 5.01
N SER A 265 1.89 15.23 4.34
CA SER A 265 0.58 15.65 3.79
C SER A 265 0.01 14.61 2.82
N ASN A 266 0.86 13.93 2.04
CA ASN A 266 0.47 12.84 1.15
C ASN A 266 -0.13 11.66 1.91
N PHE A 267 0.38 11.34 3.11
CA PHE A 267 -0.18 10.28 3.95
C PHE A 267 -1.68 10.49 4.17
N TYR A 268 -2.05 11.69 4.61
CA TYR A 268 -3.44 12.04 4.89
C TYR A 268 -4.28 12.20 3.63
N MET A 269 -3.75 12.85 2.60
CA MET A 269 -4.46 13.07 1.33
C MET A 269 -4.78 11.76 0.60
N LEU A 270 -3.93 10.74 0.74
CA LEU A 270 -4.16 9.39 0.20
C LEU A 270 -5.11 8.55 1.06
N GLY A 271 -5.64 9.10 2.16
CA GLY A 271 -6.57 8.40 3.04
C GLY A 271 -5.93 7.29 3.88
N LEU A 272 -4.62 7.40 4.14
CA LEU A 272 -3.92 6.55 5.10
C LEU A 272 -4.31 6.97 6.53
N LEU A 273 -4.35 6.00 7.45
CA LEU A 273 -4.95 6.17 8.77
C LEU A 273 -3.96 6.01 9.91
N ALA A 274 -3.06 5.04 9.80
CA ALA A 274 -2.04 4.72 10.78
C ALA A 274 -0.90 3.99 10.09
N ALA A 275 0.28 4.07 10.68
CA ALA A 275 1.42 3.25 10.33
C ALA A 275 1.96 2.63 11.61
N HIS A 276 2.33 1.35 11.54
CA HIS A 276 2.84 0.59 12.67
C HIS A 276 4.21 0.00 12.33
N PRO A 277 5.19 0.07 13.24
CA PRO A 277 5.16 0.74 14.55
C PRO A 277 4.93 2.26 14.45
N GLU A 278 4.37 2.86 15.50
CA GLU A 278 4.09 4.32 15.56
C GLU A 278 5.34 5.15 15.92
N THR A 279 6.50 4.48 16.01
CA THR A 279 7.80 5.09 16.31
C THR A 279 8.67 5.14 15.06
N PRO A 280 9.39 6.26 14.83
CA PRO A 280 10.20 6.44 13.63
C PRO A 280 11.43 5.51 13.57
N ILE A 281 11.87 4.99 14.72
CA ILE A 281 12.97 4.05 14.84
C ILE A 281 12.38 2.67 15.14
N ILE A 282 12.80 1.67 14.37
CA ILE A 282 12.38 0.26 14.54
C ILE A 282 13.61 -0.63 14.70
N HIS A 283 13.57 -1.53 15.68
CA HIS A 283 14.65 -2.49 15.91
C HIS A 283 14.29 -3.83 15.28
N THR A 284 15.24 -4.48 14.62
CA THR A 284 15.01 -5.83 14.10
C THR A 284 14.98 -6.86 15.23
N VAL A 285 14.15 -7.87 15.08
CA VAL A 285 14.13 -9.07 15.92
C VAL A 285 14.59 -10.23 15.06
N ASN A 286 15.73 -10.85 15.42
CA ASN A 286 16.37 -11.92 14.62
C ASN A 286 16.61 -11.51 13.15
N GLY A 287 16.95 -10.25 12.89
CA GLY A 287 17.20 -9.73 11.54
C GLY A 287 15.97 -9.45 10.68
N LYS A 288 14.78 -9.49 11.27
CA LYS A 288 13.52 -9.09 10.65
C LYS A 288 12.94 -7.86 11.32
N ALA A 289 12.35 -6.94 10.56
CA ALA A 289 11.41 -5.95 11.07
C ALA A 289 10.11 -5.98 10.26
N SER A 290 8.99 -5.65 10.89
CA SER A 290 7.66 -5.67 10.28
C SER A 290 7.02 -4.30 10.39
N VAL A 291 6.40 -3.85 9.31
CA VAL A 291 5.71 -2.57 9.21
C VAL A 291 4.34 -2.80 8.58
N SER A 292 3.31 -2.09 9.04
CA SER A 292 2.01 -2.05 8.39
C SER A 292 1.52 -0.62 8.22
N VAL A 293 0.69 -0.40 7.20
CA VAL A 293 0.04 0.90 6.96
C VAL A 293 -1.44 0.66 6.67
N ASP A 294 -2.29 1.32 7.45
CA ASP A 294 -3.75 1.25 7.33
C ASP A 294 -4.27 2.31 6.37
N CYS A 295 -5.30 1.98 5.59
CA CYS A 295 -5.94 2.89 4.65
C CYS A 295 -7.45 2.66 4.50
N ARG A 296 -8.18 3.72 4.11
CA ARG A 296 -9.64 3.65 3.89
C ARG A 296 -10.04 2.92 2.62
N SER A 297 -9.22 3.04 1.58
CA SER A 297 -9.52 2.57 0.23
C SER A 297 -8.34 1.79 -0.34
N GLY A 298 -8.60 0.98 -1.38
CA GLY A 298 -7.53 0.27 -2.08
C GLY A 298 -6.46 1.23 -2.60
N THR A 299 -5.28 1.13 -2.00
CA THR A 299 -4.09 1.94 -2.27
C THR A 299 -2.96 1.00 -2.65
N LEU A 300 -2.19 1.37 -3.67
CA LEU A 300 -0.99 0.65 -4.07
C LEU A 300 0.19 1.19 -3.30
N PHE A 301 1.11 0.30 -2.93
CA PHE A 301 2.28 0.63 -2.14
C PHE A 301 3.55 0.14 -2.83
N MET A 302 4.66 0.79 -2.49
CA MET A 302 6.02 0.41 -2.84
C MET A 302 6.91 0.77 -1.64
N PHE A 303 8.02 0.07 -1.45
CA PHE A 303 9.00 0.45 -0.45
C PHE A 303 10.40 0.56 -1.06
N LYS A 304 11.29 1.27 -0.35
CA LYS A 304 12.72 1.27 -0.60
C LYS A 304 13.47 1.09 0.71
N LEU A 305 14.30 0.05 0.80
CA LEU A 305 15.27 -0.15 1.87
C LEU A 305 16.66 0.17 1.32
N LYS A 306 17.34 1.18 1.87
CA LYS A 306 18.62 1.70 1.32
C LYS A 306 18.54 2.04 -0.19
N GLY A 307 17.36 2.47 -0.66
CA GLY A 307 17.13 2.87 -2.05
C GLY A 307 16.74 1.74 -3.02
N THR A 308 16.70 0.48 -2.58
CA THR A 308 16.23 -0.67 -3.39
C THR A 308 14.91 -1.23 -2.86
N ASP A 309 14.11 -1.85 -3.71
CA ASP A 309 12.87 -2.58 -3.34
C ASP A 309 13.13 -4.06 -3.02
N GLU A 310 14.40 -4.40 -2.77
CA GLU A 310 14.85 -5.75 -2.44
C GLU A 310 14.78 -6.00 -0.93
N HIS A 311 14.98 -7.27 -0.56
CA HIS A 311 15.08 -7.69 0.85
C HIS A 311 13.85 -7.42 1.72
N GLY A 312 12.68 -7.31 1.08
CA GLY A 312 11.40 -7.24 1.76
C GLY A 312 10.34 -8.12 1.13
N LEU A 313 9.24 -8.26 1.85
CA LEU A 313 8.06 -9.00 1.45
C LEU A 313 6.84 -8.16 1.79
N MET A 314 6.28 -7.51 0.77
CA MET A 314 5.11 -6.66 0.93
C MET A 314 3.85 -7.39 0.47
N THR A 315 2.81 -7.36 1.29
CA THR A 315 1.48 -7.89 0.95
C THR A 315 0.44 -6.78 0.99
N LEU A 316 -0.47 -6.78 0.01
CA LEU A 316 -1.59 -5.84 -0.01
C LEU A 316 -2.80 -6.44 0.68
N GLN A 317 -3.36 -5.69 1.62
CA GLN A 317 -4.58 -6.02 2.33
C GLN A 317 -5.73 -5.14 1.89
N LYS A 318 -6.97 -5.54 2.20
CA LYS A 318 -8.18 -4.78 1.83
C LYS A 318 -8.18 -3.34 2.38
N HIS A 319 -7.58 -3.16 3.55
CA HIS A 319 -7.56 -1.91 4.31
C HIS A 319 -6.14 -1.46 4.64
N GLY A 320 -5.14 -1.87 3.86
CA GLY A 320 -3.76 -1.51 4.14
C GLY A 320 -2.74 -2.36 3.42
N MET A 321 -1.54 -2.39 3.98
CA MET A 321 -0.45 -3.26 3.57
C MET A 321 0.33 -3.76 4.79
N GLU A 322 0.99 -4.89 4.64
CA GLU A 322 2.01 -5.39 5.56
C GLU A 322 3.33 -5.56 4.79
N LEU A 323 4.43 -5.21 5.44
CA LEU A 323 5.78 -5.26 4.90
C LEU A 323 6.71 -5.88 5.94
N ASP A 324 7.28 -7.02 5.59
CA ASP A 324 8.40 -7.59 6.32
C ASP A 324 9.71 -7.24 5.61
N ILE A 325 10.70 -6.71 6.34
CA ILE A 325 12.02 -6.38 5.81
C ILE A 325 13.13 -7.16 6.51
N TYR A 326 14.17 -7.48 5.75
CA TYR A 326 15.29 -8.31 6.15
C TYR A 326 16.61 -7.66 5.73
N PRO A 327 17.11 -6.65 6.49
CA PRO A 327 18.36 -5.98 6.16
C PRO A 327 19.52 -6.98 6.03
N GLN A 328 20.34 -6.85 4.98
CA GLN A 328 21.44 -7.77 4.70
C GLN A 328 22.76 -7.43 5.42
N GLU A 329 22.80 -6.29 6.10
CA GLU A 329 23.94 -5.82 6.87
C GLU A 329 23.45 -5.32 8.24
N THR A 330 24.31 -5.37 9.25
CA THR A 330 24.03 -4.75 10.55
C THR A 330 24.16 -3.23 10.45
N GLY A 331 23.55 -2.50 11.38
CA GLY A 331 23.61 -1.04 11.45
C GLY A 331 22.27 -0.38 11.15
N ARG A 332 22.31 0.91 10.80
CA ARG A 332 21.12 1.74 10.57
C ARG A 332 20.79 1.77 9.08
N HIS A 333 19.54 1.49 8.74
CA HIS A 333 19.04 1.45 7.36
C HIS A 333 17.84 2.38 7.21
N LYS A 334 17.80 3.13 6.10
CA LYS A 334 16.63 3.96 5.76
C LYS A 334 15.58 3.08 5.08
N LEU A 335 14.36 3.07 5.60
CA LEU A 335 13.18 2.48 4.97
C LEU A 335 12.21 3.59 4.59
N GLU A 336 11.85 3.65 3.31
CA GLU A 336 10.87 4.58 2.78
C GLU A 336 9.68 3.81 2.21
N ILE A 337 8.47 4.24 2.55
CA ILE A 337 7.24 3.66 2.02
C ILE A 337 6.54 4.72 1.17
N PHE A 338 6.16 4.31 -0.03
CA PHE A 338 5.49 5.12 -1.01
C PHE A 338 4.09 4.56 -1.29
N ALA A 339 3.16 5.43 -1.63
CA ALA A 339 1.79 5.06 -1.91
C ALA A 339 1.23 5.83 -3.11
N LYS A 340 0.26 5.22 -3.80
CA LYS A 340 -0.56 5.86 -4.84
C LYS A 340 -1.99 5.31 -4.86
N PRO A 341 -2.99 6.11 -5.24
CA PRO A 341 -4.38 5.65 -5.28
C PRO A 341 -4.58 4.60 -6.37
N SER A 342 -5.46 3.62 -6.15
CA SER A 342 -5.72 2.55 -7.15
C SER A 342 -6.49 3.00 -8.39
N LYS A 343 -7.12 4.19 -8.35
CA LYS A 343 -7.81 4.82 -9.47
C LYS A 343 -7.02 6.06 -9.87
N ALA A 344 -5.86 5.88 -10.48
CA ALA A 344 -5.12 7.02 -11.01
C ALA A 344 -5.88 7.58 -12.23
N GLU A 345 -6.70 8.60 -12.01
CA GLU A 345 -7.15 9.48 -13.10
C GLU A 345 -5.90 10.24 -13.58
N ALA A 346 -5.30 9.72 -14.65
CA ALA A 346 -4.41 10.29 -15.69
C ALA A 346 -3.47 11.51 -15.44
N SER A 347 -3.38 12.15 -14.28
CA SER A 347 -2.54 13.35 -14.09
C SER A 347 -1.50 13.26 -12.96
N ASP A 348 -1.57 12.27 -12.05
CA ASP A 348 -0.55 12.06 -11.00
C ASP A 348 -0.37 10.56 -10.70
N ASP A 349 0.31 9.84 -11.59
CA ASP A 349 0.60 8.40 -11.46
C ASP A 349 1.84 8.09 -10.61
N ASP A 350 2.48 9.14 -10.07
CA ASP A 350 3.72 9.03 -9.31
C ASP A 350 3.46 8.57 -7.87
N TYR A 351 4.22 7.56 -7.46
CA TYR A 351 4.29 7.14 -6.06
C TYR A 351 4.79 8.28 -5.17
N LYS A 352 4.03 8.63 -4.12
CA LYS A 352 4.41 9.65 -3.15
C LYS A 352 4.97 9.01 -1.89
N CYS A 353 6.06 9.53 -1.35
CA CYS A 353 6.58 9.09 -0.05
C CYS A 353 5.56 9.48 1.04
N VAL A 354 5.11 8.48 1.81
CA VAL A 354 4.10 8.66 2.85
C VAL A 354 4.66 8.46 4.25
N VAL A 355 5.70 7.64 4.38
CA VAL A 355 6.26 7.21 5.66
C VAL A 355 7.76 6.91 5.48
N GLU A 356 8.54 7.29 6.49
CA GLU A 356 9.96 6.95 6.59
C GLU A 356 10.27 6.36 7.97
N TYR A 357 11.08 5.30 8.00
CA TYR A 357 11.60 4.68 9.21
C TYR A 357 13.13 4.59 9.17
N VAL A 358 13.75 4.61 10.36
CA VAL A 358 15.12 4.16 10.57
C VAL A 358 15.09 2.77 11.18
N VAL A 359 15.62 1.80 10.45
CA VAL A 359 15.70 0.40 10.87
C VAL A 359 17.06 0.13 11.49
N GLU A 360 17.08 -0.21 12.77
CA GLU A 360 18.30 -0.59 13.50
C GLU A 360 18.41 -2.11 13.51
N CYS A 361 19.41 -2.62 12.78
CA CYS A 361 19.62 -4.04 12.60
C CYS A 361 20.85 -4.51 13.40
N GLU A 362 20.63 -5.28 14.46
CA GLU A 362 21.71 -5.81 15.31
C GLU A 362 22.27 -7.14 14.79
N SER A 363 21.43 -7.96 14.15
CA SER A 363 21.79 -9.26 13.59
C SER A 363 21.09 -9.45 12.25
N VAL A 364 21.76 -10.07 11.27
CA VAL A 364 21.18 -10.34 9.95
C VAL A 364 20.66 -11.78 9.86
N ASP A 365 19.46 -11.96 9.31
CA ASP A 365 18.95 -13.29 8.94
C ASP A 365 19.58 -13.76 7.63
N LYS A 366 20.64 -14.56 7.73
CA LYS A 366 21.36 -15.11 6.57
C LYS A 366 20.56 -16.18 5.81
N ALA A 367 19.54 -16.76 6.42
CA ALA A 367 18.69 -17.78 5.80
C ALA A 367 17.62 -17.15 4.90
N MET A 368 17.31 -15.87 5.11
CA MET A 368 16.36 -15.14 4.28
C MET A 368 17.05 -14.44 3.11
N ARG A 369 16.89 -15.03 1.91
CA ARG A 369 17.30 -14.43 0.64
C ARG A 369 16.11 -14.45 -0.31
N PHE A 370 15.92 -13.33 -1.00
CA PHE A 370 14.84 -13.17 -1.95
C PHE A 370 15.39 -13.31 -3.37
N PRO A 371 14.73 -14.08 -4.25
CA PRO A 371 15.10 -14.12 -5.66
C PRO A 371 14.96 -12.73 -6.30
N LYS A 372 15.90 -12.35 -7.16
CA LYS A 372 15.89 -11.06 -7.90
C LYS A 372 14.62 -10.86 -8.73
N ASP A 373 14.03 -11.95 -9.21
CA ASP A 373 12.81 -11.93 -10.03
C ASP A 373 11.53 -11.76 -9.21
N LEU A 374 11.61 -11.69 -7.87
CA LEU A 374 10.45 -11.50 -7.01
C LEU A 374 9.96 -10.06 -7.13
N HIS A 375 8.76 -9.87 -7.66
CA HIS A 375 8.16 -8.55 -7.75
C HIS A 375 7.27 -8.28 -6.54
N GLN A 376 7.30 -7.04 -6.08
CA GLN A 376 6.42 -6.53 -5.03
C GLN A 376 5.15 -5.91 -5.67
N PRO A 377 3.98 -6.01 -5.02
CA PRO A 377 3.67 -6.82 -3.84
C PRO A 377 3.59 -8.32 -4.15
N VAL A 378 3.78 -9.16 -3.12
CA VAL A 378 3.77 -10.62 -3.20
C VAL A 378 2.46 -11.20 -2.69
N GLY A 379 1.98 -12.26 -3.34
CA GLY A 379 0.79 -13.00 -2.96
C GLY A 379 -0.52 -12.43 -3.52
N PRO A 380 -1.64 -13.14 -3.31
CA PRO A 380 -2.95 -12.71 -3.75
C PRO A 380 -3.45 -11.56 -2.87
N SER A 381 -4.20 -10.64 -3.47
CA SER A 381 -4.73 -9.46 -2.79
C SER A 381 -6.01 -8.95 -3.45
N TRP A 382 -6.60 -7.89 -2.89
CA TRP A 382 -7.72 -7.17 -3.52
C TRP A 382 -7.40 -6.74 -4.97
N PHE A 383 -6.12 -6.51 -5.29
CA PHE A 383 -5.69 -6.18 -6.65
C PHE A 383 -5.85 -7.38 -7.59
N SER A 384 -5.40 -8.57 -7.18
CA SER A 384 -5.60 -9.80 -7.96
C SER A 384 -7.09 -10.17 -8.11
N GLU A 385 -7.91 -9.89 -7.09
CA GLU A 385 -9.37 -10.10 -7.15
C GLU A 385 -10.03 -9.21 -8.21
N ARG A 386 -9.59 -7.95 -8.36
CA ARG A 386 -10.05 -7.06 -9.44
C ARG A 386 -9.70 -7.59 -10.83
N HIS A 387 -8.59 -8.32 -10.94
CA HIS A 387 -8.14 -8.98 -12.18
C HIS A 387 -8.73 -10.38 -12.37
N GLY A 388 -9.68 -10.79 -11.51
CA GLY A 388 -10.49 -12.00 -11.71
C GLY A 388 -9.98 -13.25 -11.00
N PHE A 389 -8.94 -13.16 -10.16
CA PHE A 389 -8.50 -14.25 -9.29
C PHE A 389 -9.20 -14.17 -7.94
N LEU A 390 -10.20 -15.01 -7.72
CA LEU A 390 -11.05 -15.02 -6.53
C LEU A 390 -10.75 -16.26 -5.67
N GLN A 391 -11.00 -16.14 -4.36
CA GLN A 391 -10.94 -17.27 -3.42
C GLN A 391 -9.68 -18.14 -3.56
N PRO A 392 -8.48 -17.57 -3.37
CA PRO A 392 -7.24 -18.34 -3.38
C PRO A 392 -7.25 -19.37 -2.23
N SER A 393 -6.85 -20.60 -2.53
CA SER A 393 -6.62 -21.65 -1.52
C SER A 393 -5.54 -21.26 -0.50
N HIS A 394 -4.51 -20.55 -0.96
CA HIS A 394 -3.41 -20.08 -0.14
C HIS A 394 -3.37 -18.56 -0.19
N ARG A 395 -3.61 -17.91 0.94
CA ARG A 395 -3.55 -16.44 1.05
C ARG A 395 -2.16 -15.93 1.38
N GLN A 396 -1.32 -16.80 1.94
CA GLN A 396 0.04 -16.43 2.33
C GLN A 396 0.93 -16.24 1.11
N PRO A 397 1.77 -15.19 1.08
CA PRO A 397 2.64 -14.88 -0.06
C PRO A 397 3.79 -15.88 -0.23
N VAL A 398 4.19 -16.52 0.87
CA VAL A 398 5.27 -17.51 0.92
C VAL A 398 4.69 -18.90 1.14
N LEU A 399 5.09 -19.83 0.29
CA LEU A 399 4.70 -21.24 0.34
C LEU A 399 5.92 -22.08 0.70
N HIS A 400 5.79 -22.94 1.70
CA HIS A 400 6.84 -23.87 2.09
C HIS A 400 6.48 -25.28 1.62
N THR A 401 7.43 -25.97 1.00
CA THR A 401 7.29 -27.40 0.62
C THR A 401 8.52 -28.19 1.03
N ASN A 402 8.30 -29.39 1.57
CA ASN A 402 9.36 -30.30 1.99
C ASN A 402 9.67 -31.35 0.91
N ASP A 403 8.71 -31.65 0.05
CA ASP A 403 8.86 -32.65 -1.00
C ASP A 403 9.03 -32.01 -2.38
N GLY A 404 8.98 -30.68 -2.50
CA GLY A 404 9.14 -29.98 -3.77
C GLY A 404 7.87 -29.89 -4.62
N ARG A 405 6.71 -30.25 -4.07
CA ARG A 405 5.43 -30.13 -4.76
C ARG A 405 4.51 -29.17 -4.02
N CYS A 406 3.71 -28.41 -4.76
CA CYS A 406 2.59 -27.65 -4.19
C CYS A 406 1.44 -27.51 -5.18
N SER A 407 0.24 -27.20 -4.68
CA SER A 407 -0.96 -27.04 -5.51
C SER A 407 -1.75 -25.82 -5.06
N LEU A 408 -2.03 -24.92 -6.01
CA LEU A 408 -2.73 -23.67 -5.77
C LEU A 408 -4.05 -23.64 -6.54
N LEU A 409 -5.16 -23.56 -5.82
CA LEU A 409 -6.50 -23.42 -6.39
C LEU A 409 -6.97 -21.97 -6.33
N PHE A 410 -7.57 -21.49 -7.43
CA PHE A 410 -8.29 -20.22 -7.52
C PHE A 410 -9.64 -20.40 -8.21
N THR A 411 -10.60 -19.56 -7.84
CA THR A 411 -11.83 -19.36 -8.60
C THR A 411 -11.61 -18.20 -9.58
N LEU A 412 -11.86 -18.41 -10.86
CA LEU A 412 -11.65 -17.41 -11.91
C LEU A 412 -12.95 -16.74 -12.33
N ARG A 413 -12.88 -15.46 -12.69
CA ARG A 413 -13.95 -14.80 -13.46
C ARG A 413 -14.03 -15.42 -14.86
N ARG A 414 -15.24 -15.48 -15.44
CA ARG A 414 -15.53 -16.29 -16.65
C ARG A 414 -14.71 -15.93 -17.89
N ASP A 415 -14.26 -14.68 -17.98
CA ASP A 415 -13.69 -14.05 -19.17
C ASP A 415 -12.16 -13.96 -19.17
N ILE A 416 -11.47 -14.60 -18.22
CA ILE A 416 -10.00 -14.50 -18.12
C ILE A 416 -9.29 -15.77 -18.59
N SER A 417 -8.15 -15.58 -19.25
CA SER A 417 -7.15 -16.60 -19.55
C SER A 417 -5.94 -16.40 -18.63
N VAL A 418 -5.34 -17.49 -18.17
CA VAL A 418 -4.23 -17.47 -17.21
C VAL A 418 -2.98 -18.06 -17.83
N LEU A 419 -1.83 -17.47 -17.51
CA LEU A 419 -0.52 -18.00 -17.85
C LEU A 419 0.36 -17.96 -16.59
N THR A 420 1.19 -18.97 -16.41
CA THR A 420 2.07 -19.09 -15.24
C THR A 420 3.49 -19.43 -15.66
N SER A 421 4.48 -18.93 -14.93
CA SER A 421 5.88 -19.29 -15.10
C SER A 421 6.59 -19.42 -13.75
N LEU A 422 7.47 -20.41 -13.63
CA LEU A 422 8.30 -20.64 -12.45
C LEU A 422 9.73 -20.17 -12.74
N HIS A 423 10.27 -19.35 -11.85
CA HIS A 423 11.63 -18.82 -11.94
C HIS A 423 12.44 -19.28 -10.73
N ALA A 424 13.68 -19.74 -10.95
CA ALA A 424 14.56 -20.21 -9.89
C ALA A 424 15.58 -19.14 -9.49
N GLU A 425 15.98 -19.12 -8.22
CA GLU A 425 17.09 -18.29 -7.78
C GLU A 425 18.42 -18.74 -8.40
N GLY A 426 19.21 -17.80 -8.93
CA GLY A 426 20.60 -18.04 -9.35
C GLY A 426 20.81 -18.80 -10.66
N SER A 427 19.74 -19.19 -11.37
CA SER A 427 19.83 -19.77 -12.70
C SER A 427 18.66 -19.30 -13.57
N SER A 428 18.94 -18.85 -14.79
CA SER A 428 17.88 -18.64 -15.77
C SER A 428 17.44 -20.02 -16.28
N LEU A 429 16.43 -20.61 -15.65
CA LEU A 429 15.61 -21.58 -16.36
C LEU A 429 15.16 -20.89 -17.65
N ALA A 430 15.43 -21.48 -18.82
CA ALA A 430 14.81 -21.00 -20.05
C ALA A 430 13.30 -20.89 -19.81
N GLU A 431 12.65 -19.81 -20.24
CA GLU A 431 11.24 -19.54 -19.88
C GLU A 431 10.32 -20.74 -20.14
N ASP A 432 10.58 -21.45 -21.25
CA ASP A 432 9.85 -22.66 -21.63
C ASP A 432 10.01 -23.78 -20.61
N MET A 433 11.21 -23.96 -20.05
CA MET A 433 11.47 -24.93 -18.99
C MET A 433 10.70 -24.56 -17.72
N GLY A 434 10.75 -23.29 -17.30
CA GLY A 434 10.02 -22.81 -16.12
C GLY A 434 8.51 -23.01 -16.23
N ARG A 435 7.93 -22.85 -17.43
CA ARG A 435 6.51 -23.12 -17.69
C ARG A 435 6.18 -24.60 -17.59
N ARG A 436 7.06 -25.51 -18.04
CA ARG A 436 6.86 -26.95 -17.90
C ARG A 436 6.89 -27.45 -16.46
N HIS A 437 7.34 -26.65 -15.48
CA HIS A 437 7.26 -27.01 -14.05
C HIS A 437 5.94 -26.60 -13.37
N VAL A 438 4.99 -26.05 -14.14
CA VAL A 438 3.64 -25.70 -13.67
C VAL A 438 2.58 -26.30 -14.58
N LEU A 439 1.77 -27.23 -14.05
CA LEU A 439 0.62 -27.79 -14.75
C LEU A 439 -0.65 -27.03 -14.36
N GLN A 440 -1.34 -26.49 -15.37
CA GLN A 440 -2.60 -25.77 -15.21
C GLN A 440 -3.79 -26.70 -15.51
N ILE A 441 -4.65 -26.92 -14.52
CA ILE A 441 -5.84 -27.77 -14.66
C ILE A 441 -7.09 -26.89 -14.51
N HIS A 442 -7.89 -26.80 -15.56
CA HIS A 442 -9.10 -25.98 -15.57
C HIS A 442 -10.35 -26.84 -15.30
N ARG A 443 -11.12 -26.47 -14.29
CA ARG A 443 -12.38 -27.13 -13.92
C ARG A 443 -13.49 -26.08 -13.79
N ARG A 444 -14.31 -25.93 -14.84
CA ARG A 444 -15.39 -24.93 -14.91
C ARG A 444 -14.88 -23.51 -14.65
N SER A 445 -15.10 -22.98 -13.44
CA SER A 445 -14.66 -21.65 -12.99
C SER A 445 -13.48 -21.71 -12.03
N GLN A 446 -12.80 -22.86 -11.91
CA GLN A 446 -11.63 -23.02 -11.06
C GLN A 446 -10.40 -23.38 -11.89
N ILE A 447 -9.24 -22.89 -11.44
CA ILE A 447 -7.93 -23.29 -11.95
C ILE A 447 -7.11 -23.85 -10.79
N GLU A 448 -6.56 -25.04 -11.00
CA GLU A 448 -5.59 -25.67 -10.11
C GLU A 448 -4.20 -25.60 -10.77
N LEU A 449 -3.25 -24.96 -10.11
CA LEU A 449 -1.86 -24.86 -10.53
C LEU A 449 -1.05 -25.87 -9.72
N LYS A 450 -0.59 -26.95 -10.36
CA LYS A 450 0.32 -27.91 -9.74
C LYS A 450 1.76 -27.53 -10.08
N VAL A 451 2.59 -27.40 -9.06
CA VAL A 451 4.00 -27.01 -9.22
C VAL A 451 4.89 -28.15 -8.77
N HIS A 452 5.88 -28.49 -9.60
CA HIS A 452 6.93 -29.46 -9.30
C HIS A 452 8.29 -28.75 -9.38
N LEU A 453 8.99 -28.63 -8.25
CA LEU A 453 10.26 -27.93 -8.20
C LEU A 453 11.40 -28.79 -8.78
N PRO A 454 12.21 -28.25 -9.71
CA PRO A 454 13.32 -28.99 -10.32
C PRO A 454 14.43 -29.33 -9.34
N HIS A 455 14.60 -28.53 -8.28
CA HIS A 455 15.62 -28.69 -7.26
C HIS A 455 15.22 -27.99 -5.96
N THR A 456 16.03 -28.14 -4.91
CA THR A 456 15.95 -27.34 -3.67
C THR A 456 16.22 -25.86 -3.91
N GLY A 457 15.66 -24.96 -3.10
CA GLY A 457 15.89 -23.53 -3.16
C GLY A 457 14.63 -22.66 -3.12
N ASN A 458 14.78 -21.39 -3.47
CA ASN A 458 13.69 -20.43 -3.58
C ASN A 458 13.27 -20.25 -5.03
N PHE A 459 11.96 -20.20 -5.26
CA PHE A 459 11.35 -20.04 -6.58
C PHE A 459 10.28 -18.97 -6.57
N VAL A 460 10.13 -18.27 -7.69
CA VAL A 460 9.08 -17.28 -7.91
C VAL A 460 8.07 -17.85 -8.91
N LEU A 461 6.85 -18.10 -8.45
CA LEU A 461 5.74 -18.45 -9.33
C LEU A 461 5.05 -17.16 -9.77
N LYS A 462 5.24 -16.74 -11.02
CA LYS A 462 4.61 -15.56 -11.60
C LYS A 462 3.29 -15.96 -12.27
N ILE A 463 2.25 -15.18 -12.02
CA ILE A 463 0.89 -15.39 -12.54
C ILE A 463 0.51 -14.18 -13.40
N TYR A 464 0.10 -14.47 -14.62
CA TYR A 464 -0.29 -13.51 -15.63
C TYR A 464 -1.73 -13.79 -16.07
N SER A 465 -2.42 -12.77 -16.56
CA SER A 465 -3.75 -12.94 -17.13
C SER A 465 -4.02 -12.02 -18.29
N LYS A 466 -5.00 -12.38 -19.10
CA LYS A 466 -5.63 -11.50 -20.09
C LYS A 466 -7.09 -11.83 -20.24
N LYS A 467 -7.86 -10.93 -20.86
CA LYS A 467 -9.23 -11.26 -21.27
C LYS A 467 -9.19 -12.27 -22.42
N LYS A 468 -10.10 -13.26 -22.41
CA LYS A 468 -10.20 -14.29 -23.46
C LYS A 468 -10.50 -13.71 -24.84
N SER A 469 -11.21 -12.59 -24.89
CA SER A 469 -11.52 -11.86 -26.13
C SER A 469 -10.34 -11.03 -26.65
N ASP A 470 -9.29 -10.85 -25.86
CA ASP A 470 -8.18 -9.96 -26.20
C ASP A 470 -7.07 -10.71 -26.97
N PRO A 471 -6.76 -10.30 -28.21
CA PRO A 471 -5.65 -10.85 -28.96
C PRO A 471 -4.28 -10.47 -28.39
N GLY A 472 -4.21 -9.51 -27.46
CA GLY A 472 -2.98 -9.00 -26.86
C GLY A 472 -2.19 -10.00 -26.00
N ASN A 473 -1.11 -9.49 -25.43
CA ASN A 473 -0.21 -10.21 -24.54
C ASN A 473 -0.84 -10.44 -23.15
N TYR A 474 -0.23 -11.32 -22.37
CA TYR A 474 -0.63 -11.53 -20.98
C TYR A 474 -0.02 -10.45 -20.08
N ASP A 475 -0.85 -9.86 -19.21
CA ASP A 475 -0.42 -8.88 -18.22
C ASP A 475 0.02 -9.58 -16.94
N TYR A 476 1.13 -9.13 -16.36
CA TYR A 476 1.56 -9.60 -15.04
C TYR A 476 0.58 -9.14 -13.96
N ILE A 477 0.18 -10.05 -13.07
CA ILE A 477 -0.79 -9.74 -12.01
C ILE A 477 -0.16 -9.81 -10.62
N PHE A 478 0.47 -10.95 -10.27
CA PHE A 478 1.12 -11.16 -8.97
C PHE A 478 2.03 -12.39 -8.99
N ASN A 479 2.78 -12.61 -7.91
CA ASN A 479 3.61 -13.80 -7.72
C ASN A 479 3.55 -14.40 -6.32
N TYR A 480 3.91 -15.68 -6.19
CA TYR A 480 4.24 -16.33 -4.92
C TYR A 480 5.74 -16.60 -4.81
N LEU A 481 6.25 -16.57 -3.58
CA LEU A 481 7.56 -17.12 -3.24
C LEU A 481 7.37 -18.56 -2.75
N ILE A 482 8.01 -19.54 -3.39
CA ILE A 482 7.98 -20.95 -3.00
C ILE A 482 9.37 -21.31 -2.45
N ARG A 483 9.42 -21.87 -1.24
CA ARG A 483 10.65 -22.24 -0.55
C ARG A 483 10.70 -23.73 -0.32
N CYS A 484 11.78 -24.36 -0.74
CA CYS A 484 12.09 -25.76 -0.49
C CYS A 484 13.51 -25.88 0.06
N LEU A 485 13.66 -26.51 1.23
CA LEU A 485 14.97 -26.69 1.87
C LEU A 485 15.54 -28.10 1.68
N ASN A 486 14.71 -29.04 1.22
CA ASN A 486 15.11 -30.44 1.06
C ASN A 486 15.98 -30.63 -0.19
N THR A 487 17.25 -30.98 0.00
CA THR A 487 18.25 -31.20 -1.06
C THR A 487 17.97 -32.39 -1.97
N GLU A 488 17.12 -33.33 -1.52
CA GLU A 488 16.75 -34.52 -2.28
C GLU A 488 15.68 -34.24 -3.36
N VAL A 489 15.07 -33.06 -3.35
CA VAL A 489 14.05 -32.68 -4.31
C VAL A 489 14.66 -32.54 -5.70
N LYS A 490 14.16 -33.35 -6.63
CA LYS A 490 14.50 -33.32 -8.07
C LYS A 490 13.29 -33.77 -8.89
N TRP A 491 12.29 -32.91 -9.04
CA TRP A 491 11.13 -33.29 -9.87
C TRP A 491 11.38 -33.01 -11.34
N PRO A 492 11.08 -33.97 -12.23
CA PRO A 492 11.01 -33.70 -13.66
C PRO A 492 9.87 -32.73 -13.97
N ALA A 493 10.03 -32.03 -15.10
CA ALA A 493 8.99 -31.17 -15.63
C ALA A 493 7.75 -31.99 -16.05
N PHE A 494 6.61 -31.34 -16.16
CA PHE A 494 5.40 -31.90 -16.78
C PHE A 494 5.62 -32.11 -18.28
N PRO A 495 4.83 -33.00 -18.93
CA PRO A 495 4.91 -33.22 -20.38
C PRO A 495 4.70 -31.94 -21.18
N GLN A 496 5.40 -31.84 -22.31
CA GLN A 496 5.28 -30.69 -23.22
C GLN A 496 3.95 -30.77 -23.97
N SER A 497 3.13 -29.72 -23.90
CA SER A 497 1.87 -29.60 -24.64
C SER A 497 2.03 -28.84 -25.95
N TYR A 498 1.32 -29.26 -26.99
CA TYR A 498 1.26 -28.57 -28.29
C TYR A 498 -0.03 -27.77 -28.48
N SER A 499 -0.12 -27.00 -29.57
CA SER A 499 -1.24 -26.09 -29.88
C SER A 499 -2.62 -26.76 -29.93
N LYS A 500 -2.66 -28.08 -30.13
CA LYS A 500 -3.88 -28.89 -30.14
C LYS A 500 -4.34 -29.39 -28.77
N TRP A 501 -3.57 -29.10 -27.71
CA TRP A 501 -3.98 -29.36 -26.34
C TRP A 501 -4.98 -28.29 -25.87
N LEU A 502 -6.24 -28.67 -25.66
CA LEU A 502 -7.31 -27.76 -25.25
C LEU A 502 -7.26 -27.46 -23.74
N GLN A 503 -7.78 -26.29 -23.35
CA GLN A 503 -7.71 -25.77 -21.97
C GLN A 503 -8.38 -26.67 -20.93
N ASP A 504 -9.41 -27.41 -21.32
CA ASP A 504 -10.22 -28.29 -20.48
C ASP A 504 -9.84 -29.78 -20.59
N TYR A 505 -8.76 -30.09 -21.32
CA TYR A 505 -8.12 -31.40 -21.24
C TYR A 505 -7.31 -31.51 -19.95
N GLU A 506 -7.29 -32.70 -19.36
CA GLU A 506 -6.62 -32.95 -18.07
C GLU A 506 -5.76 -34.22 -18.17
N ILE A 507 -4.52 -34.10 -17.70
CA ILE A 507 -3.60 -35.23 -17.55
C ILE A 507 -3.81 -35.79 -16.15
N LEU A 508 -4.22 -37.06 -16.06
CA LEU A 508 -4.31 -37.74 -14.77
C LEU A 508 -3.03 -38.55 -14.53
N GLU A 509 -2.63 -39.36 -15.51
CA GLU A 509 -1.40 -40.16 -15.47
C GLU A 509 -0.80 -40.31 -16.88
N PRO A 510 0.54 -40.35 -17.03
CA PRO A 510 1.55 -39.95 -16.04
C PRO A 510 1.70 -38.42 -16.00
N LEU A 511 1.87 -37.84 -14.80
CA LEU A 511 2.11 -36.40 -14.65
C LEU A 511 3.56 -36.01 -14.94
N SER A 512 4.51 -36.93 -14.74
CA SER A 512 5.91 -36.70 -15.07
C SER A 512 6.10 -36.65 -16.58
N GLY A 513 6.73 -35.59 -17.08
CA GLY A 513 7.19 -35.50 -18.47
C GLY A 513 8.39 -36.41 -18.77
N LEU A 514 9.07 -36.92 -17.73
CA LEU A 514 10.13 -37.92 -17.83
C LEU A 514 9.58 -39.30 -17.44
N LEU A 515 9.63 -40.24 -18.38
CA LEU A 515 9.14 -41.60 -18.20
C LEU A 515 10.29 -42.58 -17.94
N PRO A 516 10.07 -43.62 -17.11
CA PRO A 516 11.09 -44.63 -16.88
C PRO A 516 11.40 -45.42 -18.16
N ALA A 517 12.67 -45.74 -18.38
CA ALA A 517 13.10 -46.55 -19.51
C ALA A 517 12.68 -48.02 -19.36
N ASN A 518 12.35 -48.68 -20.48
CA ASN A 518 12.08 -50.12 -20.53
C ASN A 518 10.94 -50.58 -19.61
N ARG A 519 9.88 -49.78 -19.45
CA ARG A 519 8.72 -50.10 -18.60
C ARG A 519 7.40 -49.90 -19.33
N ASN A 520 6.39 -50.61 -18.83
CA ASN A 520 5.00 -50.36 -19.19
C ASN A 520 4.50 -49.17 -18.35
N VAL A 521 4.11 -48.09 -19.02
CA VAL A 521 3.59 -46.86 -18.40
C VAL A 521 2.12 -46.73 -18.71
N GLN A 522 1.31 -46.48 -17.69
CA GLN A 522 -0.12 -46.24 -17.82
C GLN A 522 -0.39 -44.78 -18.19
N PHE A 523 -1.26 -44.59 -19.18
CA PHE A 523 -1.76 -43.30 -19.60
C PHE A 523 -3.25 -43.21 -19.25
N LYS A 524 -3.64 -42.09 -18.64
CA LYS A 524 -5.02 -41.73 -18.31
C LYS A 524 -5.21 -40.24 -18.56
N LEU A 525 -5.98 -39.92 -19.60
CA LEU A 525 -6.20 -38.55 -20.06
C LEU A 525 -7.69 -38.28 -20.12
N LYS A 526 -8.12 -37.09 -19.69
CA LYS A 526 -9.51 -36.64 -19.86
C LYS A 526 -9.56 -35.71 -21.06
N MET A 527 -10.20 -36.17 -22.12
CA MET A 527 -10.29 -35.47 -23.39
C MET A 527 -11.68 -35.72 -23.98
N HIS A 528 -12.23 -34.72 -24.66
CA HIS A 528 -13.57 -34.76 -25.23
C HIS A 528 -13.53 -34.18 -26.65
N GLY A 529 -14.48 -34.57 -27.50
CA GLY A 529 -14.49 -34.13 -28.91
C GLY A 529 -13.39 -34.74 -29.79
N VAL A 530 -12.79 -35.85 -29.36
CA VAL A 530 -11.73 -36.56 -30.08
C VAL A 530 -12.23 -37.96 -30.48
N ALA A 531 -11.98 -38.37 -31.73
CA ALA A 531 -12.44 -39.67 -32.24
C ALA A 531 -11.51 -40.83 -31.84
N LYS A 532 -10.19 -40.61 -31.85
CA LYS A 532 -9.17 -41.60 -31.43
C LYS A 532 -8.01 -40.92 -30.73
N VAL A 533 -7.47 -41.60 -29.72
CA VAL A 533 -6.22 -41.20 -29.04
C VAL A 533 -5.27 -42.39 -29.07
N LEU A 534 -4.00 -42.15 -29.38
CA LEU A 534 -2.96 -43.16 -29.32
C LEU A 534 -1.67 -42.58 -28.73
N VAL A 535 -0.83 -43.46 -28.22
CA VAL A 535 0.50 -43.16 -27.72
C VAL A 535 1.51 -43.73 -28.71
N GLN A 536 2.32 -42.87 -29.31
CA GLN A 536 3.38 -43.22 -30.24
C GLN A 536 4.71 -43.28 -29.46
N ALA A 537 5.25 -44.49 -29.32
CA ALA A 537 6.63 -44.76 -28.91
C ALA A 537 7.36 -45.41 -30.08
N GLU A 538 8.21 -46.43 -29.83
CA GLU A 538 8.73 -47.31 -30.90
C GLU A 538 7.58 -48.00 -31.65
N ASN A 539 6.56 -48.44 -30.91
CA ASN A 539 5.29 -48.93 -31.44
C ASN A 539 4.15 -47.95 -31.13
N THR A 540 3.01 -48.14 -31.80
CA THR A 540 1.80 -47.34 -31.63
C THR A 540 0.81 -48.07 -30.71
N TYR A 541 0.36 -47.42 -29.63
CA TYR A 541 -0.54 -48.00 -28.64
C TYR A 541 -1.86 -47.22 -28.59
N PRO A 542 -2.99 -47.77 -29.08
CA PRO A 542 -4.28 -47.08 -29.01
C PRO A 542 -4.80 -47.02 -27.57
N LEU A 543 -5.36 -45.88 -27.17
CA LEU A 543 -6.04 -45.73 -25.89
C LEU A 543 -7.52 -46.08 -26.03
N THR A 544 -8.08 -46.66 -24.97
CA THR A 544 -9.51 -47.02 -24.88
C THR A 544 -10.29 -45.91 -24.19
N HIS A 545 -11.43 -45.53 -24.76
CA HIS A 545 -12.30 -44.52 -24.17
C HIS A 545 -13.30 -45.14 -23.19
N ASN A 546 -13.28 -44.68 -21.94
CA ASN A 546 -14.17 -45.13 -20.87
C ASN A 546 -14.65 -43.93 -20.04
N LYS A 547 -15.97 -43.67 -20.02
CA LYS A 547 -16.62 -42.63 -19.19
C LYS A 547 -15.95 -41.24 -19.25
N GLY A 548 -15.49 -40.82 -20.44
CA GLY A 548 -14.84 -39.51 -20.64
C GLY A 548 -13.33 -39.49 -20.41
N PHE A 549 -12.73 -40.66 -20.15
CA PHE A 549 -11.28 -40.83 -20.01
C PHE A 549 -10.74 -41.73 -21.12
N TRP A 550 -9.52 -41.47 -21.56
CA TRP A 550 -8.74 -42.30 -22.47
C TRP A 550 -7.65 -43.00 -21.67
N GLU A 551 -7.69 -44.32 -21.64
CA GLU A 551 -6.85 -45.17 -20.81
C GLU A 551 -6.14 -46.25 -21.63
N GLY A 552 -4.89 -46.53 -21.29
CA GLY A 552 -4.10 -47.58 -21.92
C GLY A 552 -2.68 -47.64 -21.40
N THR A 553 -1.90 -48.60 -21.89
CA THR A 553 -0.53 -48.82 -21.46
C THR A 553 0.40 -48.77 -22.67
N CYS A 554 1.52 -48.07 -22.52
CA CYS A 554 2.56 -47.93 -23.53
C CYS A 554 3.87 -48.50 -22.98
N ASN A 555 4.61 -49.26 -23.80
CA ASN A 555 5.94 -49.75 -23.44
C ASN A 555 7.01 -48.76 -23.93
N THR A 556 7.90 -48.34 -23.03
CA THR A 556 8.96 -47.35 -23.29
C THR A 556 10.29 -47.96 -23.72
N SER A 557 10.35 -49.25 -24.06
CA SER A 557 11.57 -49.88 -24.58
C SER A 557 11.98 -49.24 -25.91
N GLY A 558 13.29 -49.06 -26.12
CA GLY A 558 13.84 -48.63 -27.41
C GLY A 558 13.58 -47.17 -27.83
N CYS A 559 12.73 -46.42 -27.12
CA CYS A 559 12.37 -45.05 -27.46
C CYS A 559 13.00 -44.01 -26.52
N ARG A 560 13.38 -42.85 -27.07
CA ARG A 560 13.85 -41.68 -26.32
C ARG A 560 12.73 -40.68 -26.02
N GLU A 561 11.66 -40.71 -26.82
CA GLU A 561 10.55 -39.78 -26.74
C GLU A 561 9.24 -40.54 -26.98
N VAL A 562 8.19 -40.12 -26.30
CA VAL A 562 6.83 -40.68 -26.43
C VAL A 562 5.86 -39.54 -26.71
N PHE A 563 5.02 -39.70 -27.73
CA PHE A 563 4.04 -38.69 -28.14
C PHE A 563 2.61 -39.18 -27.92
N VAL A 564 1.75 -38.33 -27.38
CA VAL A 564 0.31 -38.56 -27.41
C VAL A 564 -0.23 -37.88 -28.66
N MET A 565 -0.96 -38.67 -29.45
CA MET A 565 -1.52 -38.26 -30.74
C MET A 565 -3.03 -38.32 -30.70
N VAL A 566 -3.70 -37.31 -31.28
CA VAL A 566 -5.16 -37.24 -31.37
C VAL A 566 -5.64 -37.22 -32.81
N HIS A 567 -6.82 -37.79 -33.00
CA HIS A 567 -7.58 -37.73 -34.24
C HIS A 567 -8.89 -37.00 -33.98
N GLU A 568 -8.99 -35.75 -34.41
CA GLU A 568 -10.15 -34.89 -34.10
C GLU A 568 -11.41 -35.29 -34.89
N ASN A 569 -11.26 -35.68 -36.16
CA ASN A 569 -12.37 -36.03 -37.04
C ASN A 569 -12.06 -37.30 -37.82
N ALA A 570 -12.97 -38.28 -37.77
CA ALA A 570 -12.87 -39.55 -38.51
C ALA A 570 -12.62 -39.37 -40.02
N ASN A 571 -12.98 -38.21 -40.58
CA ASN A 571 -12.83 -37.88 -42.00
C ASN A 571 -11.48 -37.24 -42.38
N HIS A 572 -10.62 -36.89 -41.41
CA HIS A 572 -9.28 -36.39 -41.67
C HIS A 572 -8.26 -37.53 -41.67
N SER A 573 -7.20 -37.44 -42.47
CA SER A 573 -6.23 -38.54 -42.63
C SER A 573 -5.02 -38.47 -41.68
N PHE A 574 -4.90 -37.44 -40.85
CA PHE A 574 -3.70 -37.20 -40.05
C PHE A 574 -3.97 -37.12 -38.55
N TYR A 575 -3.03 -37.62 -37.76
CA TYR A 575 -2.99 -37.46 -36.31
C TYR A 575 -2.19 -36.22 -35.95
N SER A 576 -2.62 -35.50 -34.92
CA SER A 576 -1.90 -34.34 -34.38
C SER A 576 -1.22 -34.67 -33.05
N GLN A 577 0.03 -34.24 -32.87
CA GLN A 577 0.73 -34.31 -31.59
C GLN A 577 0.06 -33.35 -30.59
N VAL A 578 -0.24 -33.85 -29.38
CA VAL A 578 -0.81 -33.02 -28.31
C VAL A 578 0.06 -32.99 -27.07
N LEU A 579 0.76 -34.07 -26.75
CA LEU A 579 1.73 -34.14 -25.65
C LEU A 579 3.02 -34.83 -26.10
N LYS A 580 4.15 -34.42 -25.53
CA LYS A 580 5.44 -35.08 -25.64
C LYS A 580 6.01 -35.36 -24.26
N TYR A 581 6.53 -36.58 -24.11
CA TYR A 581 7.26 -37.08 -22.95
C TYR A 581 8.68 -37.48 -23.39
N GLU A 582 9.64 -37.30 -22.49
CA GLU A 582 11.00 -37.78 -22.61
C GLU A 582 11.11 -39.13 -21.87
N VAL A 583 12.01 -40.00 -22.30
CA VAL A 583 12.29 -41.29 -21.64
C VAL A 583 13.70 -41.24 -21.06
N GLU A 584 13.87 -41.74 -19.83
CA GLU A 584 15.17 -41.83 -19.17
C GLU A 584 16.21 -42.50 -20.08
N THR A 585 17.43 -41.97 -20.07
CA THR A 585 18.56 -42.60 -20.76
C THR A 585 18.91 -43.89 -20.03
N GLN A 586 19.03 -44.99 -20.79
CA GLN A 586 19.36 -46.33 -20.29
C GLN A 586 20.70 -46.39 -19.55
#